data_AF-A0A3Q9HPH8-F1
#
_entry.id   AF-A0A3Q9HPH8-F1
#
_cell.length_a   1.000
_cell.length_b   1.000
_cell.length_c   1.000
_cell.angle_alpha   90.00
_cell.angle_beta   90.00
_cell.angle_gamma   90.00
#
_symmetry.space_group_name_H-M   'P 1'
#
loop_
_entity.id
_entity.type
_entity.pdbx_description
1 polymer ?
#
loop_
_entity_poly.entity_id
_entity_poly.type
_entity_poly.pdbx_seq_one_letter_code
_entity_poly.pdbx_strand_id
1 'polypeptide(L)'
;MKRLWIALLILILVLGVNNAPGWASEIKDVDPSHWAYKSIKMLIDKGYISLYEDSTFRGDKSVSRYELAEVVARLLERLEEGTISADQIDVNTIRELTVEFRKELVDIIQKQNLFSSRLSQLEKNQVVIKEDIAHKQQQIEEIIDQLILLKELEHKLEKAEGELTALKKQITQVENDMAQGLSFSISDLNTQIKNLQAEDEANAKAIKALQEENAQLKEEIANLKEKNTEMLYYMIGGLLLSLLIR
;
A
#
# COMPACT_ATOMS: atom_id res chain seq x y z
N MET A 1 -8.49 -115.15 9.59
CA MET A 1 -8.51 -113.74 9.13
C MET A 1 -8.54 -112.69 10.25
N LYS A 2 -9.22 -112.92 11.39
CA LYS A 2 -9.34 -111.91 12.48
C LYS A 2 -8.02 -111.47 13.16
N ARG A 3 -6.98 -112.32 13.18
CA ARG A 3 -5.67 -112.00 13.80
C ARG A 3 -4.79 -111.06 12.95
N LEU A 4 -4.97 -111.04 11.62
CA LEU A 4 -4.26 -110.12 10.73
C LEU A 4 -4.84 -108.70 10.79
N TRP A 5 -6.15 -108.57 11.00
CA TRP A 5 -6.81 -107.28 11.19
C TRP A 5 -6.44 -106.60 12.50
N ILE A 6 -6.23 -107.38 13.58
CA ILE A 6 -5.80 -106.85 14.88
C ILE A 6 -4.36 -106.30 14.80
N ALA A 7 -3.46 -106.98 14.08
CA ALA A 7 -2.10 -106.50 13.88
C ALA A 7 -2.04 -105.20 13.05
N LEU A 8 -2.91 -105.05 12.05
CA LEU A 8 -3.00 -103.85 11.22
C LEU A 8 -3.58 -102.64 11.98
N LEU A 9 -4.51 -102.90 12.90
CA LEU A 9 -5.13 -101.87 13.75
C LEU A 9 -4.17 -101.38 14.84
N ILE A 10 -3.35 -102.28 15.40
CA ILE A 10 -2.28 -101.91 16.35
C ILE A 10 -1.17 -101.12 15.64
N LEU A 11 -0.83 -101.45 14.40
CA LEU A 11 0.17 -100.70 13.63
C LEU A 11 -0.28 -99.26 13.33
N ILE A 12 -1.56 -99.05 13.04
CA ILE A 12 -2.15 -97.71 12.85
C ILE A 12 -2.22 -96.93 14.17
N LEU A 13 -2.42 -97.60 15.31
CA LEU A 13 -2.45 -96.96 16.62
C LEU A 13 -1.05 -96.49 17.07
N VAL A 14 0.00 -97.27 16.78
CA VAL A 14 1.39 -96.94 17.15
C VAL A 14 1.97 -95.82 16.27
N LEU A 15 1.49 -95.66 15.03
CA LEU A 15 1.84 -94.55 14.14
C LEU A 15 1.02 -93.27 14.39
N GLY A 16 0.00 -93.32 15.24
CA GLY A 16 -0.93 -92.23 15.52
C GLY A 16 -0.58 -91.34 16.74
N VAL A 17 0.54 -91.59 17.42
CA VAL A 17 1.01 -90.69 18.49
C VAL A 17 1.67 -89.48 17.84
N ASN A 18 0.83 -88.54 17.41
CA ASN A 18 1.25 -87.18 17.13
C ASN A 18 1.76 -86.57 18.43
N ASN A 19 3.06 -86.32 18.52
CA ASN A 19 3.51 -85.14 19.24
C ASN A 19 2.87 -83.95 18.50
N ALA A 20 1.81 -83.38 19.06
CA ALA A 20 1.41 -82.05 18.64
C ALA A 20 2.64 -81.16 18.87
N PRO A 21 3.26 -80.58 17.84
CA PRO A 21 4.21 -79.50 18.10
C PRO A 21 3.42 -78.48 18.92
N GLY A 22 3.89 -78.18 20.13
CA GLY A 22 3.41 -76.99 20.83
C GLY A 22 3.48 -75.87 19.82
N TRP A 23 2.34 -75.22 19.55
CA TRP A 23 2.29 -74.12 18.59
C TRP A 23 3.20 -73.06 19.19
N ALA A 24 4.46 -73.05 18.76
CA ALA A 24 5.37 -71.98 19.05
C ALA A 24 4.75 -70.79 18.34
N SER A 25 3.99 -69.99 19.09
CA SER A 25 3.32 -68.82 18.55
C SER A 25 4.41 -67.95 17.94
N GLU A 26 4.43 -67.92 16.61
CA GLU A 26 5.34 -67.10 15.84
C GLU A 26 4.77 -65.68 15.89
N ILE A 27 5.55 -64.75 16.43
CA ILE A 27 5.15 -63.35 16.52
C ILE A 27 5.28 -62.78 15.11
N LYS A 28 4.16 -62.67 14.40
CA LYS A 28 4.12 -62.45 12.94
C LYS A 28 4.81 -61.15 12.50
N ASP A 29 4.83 -60.14 13.36
CA ASP A 29 5.30 -58.78 13.08
C ASP A 29 6.59 -58.40 13.83
N VAL A 30 7.25 -59.36 14.50
CA VAL A 30 8.53 -59.11 15.15
C VAL A 30 9.55 -60.09 14.57
N ASP A 31 10.57 -59.56 13.89
CA ASP A 31 11.66 -60.36 13.34
C ASP A 31 12.33 -61.18 14.47
N PRO A 32 12.61 -62.48 14.28
CA PRO A 32 13.33 -63.29 15.27
C PRO A 32 14.68 -62.73 15.71
N SER A 33 15.32 -61.91 14.88
CA SER A 33 16.60 -61.23 15.15
C SER A 33 16.42 -59.88 15.89
N HIS A 34 15.18 -59.42 16.07
CA HIS A 34 14.88 -58.17 16.77
C HIS A 34 15.25 -58.28 18.25
N TRP A 35 15.89 -57.24 18.80
CA TRP A 35 16.42 -57.24 20.18
C TRP A 35 15.36 -57.60 21.25
N ALA A 36 14.10 -57.24 21.00
CA ALA A 36 12.99 -57.51 21.91
C ALA A 36 12.33 -58.89 21.70
N TYR A 37 12.60 -59.60 20.59
CA TYR A 37 11.86 -60.82 20.22
C TYR A 37 11.91 -61.87 21.33
N LYS A 38 13.11 -62.15 21.86
CA LYS A 38 13.29 -63.13 22.93
C LYS A 38 12.52 -62.76 24.20
N SER A 39 12.53 -61.47 24.57
CA SER A 39 11.81 -60.96 25.73
C SER A 39 10.29 -61.05 25.53
N ILE A 40 9.79 -60.62 24.36
CA ILE A 40 8.36 -60.69 24.01
C ILE A 40 7.90 -62.14 24.01
N LYS A 41 8.63 -63.04 23.35
CA LYS A 41 8.30 -64.47 23.28
C LYS A 41 8.27 -65.09 24.67
N MET A 42 9.25 -64.78 25.52
CA MET A 42 9.26 -65.23 26.90
C MET A 42 8.04 -64.74 27.70
N LEU A 43 7.61 -63.49 27.51
CA LEU A 43 6.42 -62.94 28.17
C LEU A 43 5.12 -63.59 27.66
N ILE A 44 5.04 -63.92 26.36
CA ILE A 44 3.92 -64.65 25.75
C ILE A 44 3.86 -66.09 26.24
N ASP A 45 4.99 -66.79 26.23
CA ASP A 45 5.09 -68.19 26.68
C ASP A 45 4.75 -68.31 28.17
N LYS A 46 5.08 -67.27 28.96
CA LYS A 46 4.67 -67.17 30.35
C LYS A 46 3.22 -66.69 30.52
N GLY A 47 2.52 -66.29 29.47
CA GLY A 47 1.12 -65.85 29.51
C GLY A 47 0.91 -64.50 30.20
N TYR A 48 1.92 -63.64 30.25
CA TYR A 48 1.83 -62.29 30.84
C TYR A 48 1.30 -61.27 29.84
N ILE A 49 1.58 -61.48 28.56
CA ILE A 49 1.06 -60.70 27.45
C ILE A 49 0.49 -61.66 26.41
N SER A 50 -0.49 -61.21 25.64
CA SER A 50 -1.08 -61.99 24.55
C SER A 50 -0.89 -61.26 23.23
N LEU A 51 -0.78 -62.03 22.15
CA LEU A 51 -0.83 -61.47 20.80
C LEU A 51 -2.27 -61.03 20.49
N TYR A 52 -2.39 -60.09 19.56
CA TYR A 52 -3.67 -59.75 18.97
C TYR A 52 -4.25 -60.96 18.20
N GLU A 53 -5.55 -60.93 17.90
CA GLU A 53 -6.26 -62.02 17.20
C GLU A 53 -5.62 -62.42 15.86
N ASP A 54 -4.91 -61.49 15.23
CA ASP A 54 -4.15 -61.68 13.98
C ASP A 54 -2.72 -62.22 14.18
N SER A 55 -2.39 -62.66 15.40
CA SER A 55 -1.07 -63.17 15.81
C SER A 55 0.06 -62.15 15.72
N THR A 56 -0.25 -60.86 15.92
CA THR A 56 0.74 -59.77 15.96
C THR A 56 0.95 -59.24 17.40
N PHE A 57 2.12 -58.68 17.68
CA PHE A 57 2.46 -58.01 18.96
C PHE A 57 2.21 -56.49 18.88
N ARG A 58 2.40 -55.88 17.71
CA ARG A 58 2.23 -54.46 17.38
C ARG A 58 3.11 -53.54 18.22
N GLY A 59 4.41 -53.80 18.23
CA GLY A 59 5.40 -53.06 19.05
C GLY A 59 5.44 -51.54 18.81
N ASP A 60 5.07 -51.08 17.62
CA ASP A 60 5.00 -49.65 17.28
C ASP A 60 3.70 -48.96 17.74
N LYS A 61 2.69 -49.73 18.17
CA LYS A 61 1.43 -49.19 18.69
C LYS A 61 1.64 -48.76 20.13
N SER A 62 1.23 -47.55 20.47
CA SER A 62 1.23 -47.09 21.86
C SER A 62 0.31 -47.95 22.73
N VAL A 63 0.84 -48.47 23.83
CA VAL A 63 0.09 -49.21 24.86
C VAL A 63 -0.71 -48.22 25.70
N SER A 64 -2.00 -48.49 25.89
CA SER A 64 -2.84 -47.69 26.77
C SER A 64 -2.50 -47.96 28.24
N ARG A 65 -2.76 -46.98 29.11
CA ARG A 65 -2.58 -47.14 30.57
C ARG A 65 -3.42 -48.30 31.13
N TYR A 66 -4.54 -48.64 30.49
CA TYR A 66 -5.41 -49.74 30.87
C TYR A 66 -4.81 -51.11 30.50
N GLU A 67 -4.28 -51.26 29.28
CA GLU A 67 -3.60 -52.48 28.84
C GLU A 67 -2.36 -52.76 29.70
N LEU A 68 -1.59 -51.73 30.04
CA LEU A 68 -0.45 -51.88 30.95
C LEU A 68 -0.89 -52.30 32.36
N ALA A 69 -1.96 -51.71 32.89
CA ALA A 69 -2.49 -52.05 34.22
C ALA A 69 -2.97 -53.50 34.29
N GLU A 70 -3.59 -54.02 33.21
CA GLU A 70 -4.02 -55.41 33.12
C GLU A 70 -2.84 -56.38 33.16
N VAL A 71 -1.78 -56.10 32.38
CA VAL A 71 -0.56 -56.92 32.36
C VAL A 71 0.10 -56.94 33.74
N VAL A 72 0.19 -55.78 34.40
CA VAL A 72 0.74 -55.66 35.76
C VAL A 72 -0.12 -56.42 36.78
N ALA A 73 -1.45 -56.33 36.70
CA ALA A 73 -2.35 -57.06 37.58
C ALA A 73 -2.18 -58.58 37.46
N ARG A 74 -2.11 -59.11 36.23
CA ARG A 74 -1.87 -60.54 35.96
C ARG A 74 -0.51 -61.02 36.48
N LEU A 75 0.50 -60.16 36.43
CA LEU A 75 1.84 -60.44 36.98
C LEU A 75 1.81 -60.51 38.51
N LEU A 76 1.10 -59.61 39.17
CA LEU A 76 0.96 -59.57 40.63
C LEU A 76 0.17 -60.77 41.16
N GLU A 77 -0.92 -61.14 40.50
CA GLU A 77 -1.75 -62.31 40.86
C GLU A 77 -0.92 -63.61 40.84
N ARG A 78 -0.14 -63.82 39.78
CA ARG A 78 0.74 -65.00 39.66
C ARG A 78 1.91 -65.02 40.62
N LEU A 79 2.32 -63.85 41.13
CA LEU A 79 3.31 -63.74 42.19
C LEU A 79 2.71 -64.16 43.54
N GLU A 80 1.47 -63.76 43.82
CA GLU A 80 0.74 -64.15 45.04
C GLU A 80 0.45 -65.65 45.09
N GLU A 81 0.21 -66.29 43.94
CA GLU A 81 0.02 -67.74 43.80
C GLU A 81 1.30 -68.58 44.04
N GLY A 82 2.47 -67.93 44.18
CA GLY A 82 3.76 -68.61 44.44
C GLY A 82 4.37 -69.34 43.23
N THR A 83 3.77 -69.18 42.05
CA THR A 83 4.21 -69.80 40.78
C THR A 83 5.46 -69.14 40.20
N ILE A 84 5.82 -67.97 40.73
CA ILE A 84 7.01 -67.19 40.36
C ILE A 84 7.68 -66.78 41.68
N SER A 85 8.98 -67.09 41.86
CA SER A 85 9.76 -66.52 42.95
C SER A 85 10.37 -65.22 42.45
N ALA A 86 9.75 -64.08 42.74
CA ALA A 86 10.44 -62.80 42.60
C ALA A 86 11.47 -62.70 43.72
N ASP A 87 12.72 -62.37 43.37
CA ASP A 87 13.69 -62.01 44.41
C ASP A 87 13.22 -60.70 45.07
N GLN A 88 13.60 -60.46 46.33
CA GLN A 88 13.23 -59.22 47.03
C GLN A 88 13.71 -57.97 46.26
N ILE A 89 14.77 -58.14 45.47
CA ILE A 89 15.35 -57.14 44.56
C ILE A 89 14.38 -56.76 43.42
N ASP A 90 13.65 -57.72 42.84
CA ASP A 90 12.72 -57.46 41.74
C ASP A 90 11.50 -56.68 42.21
N VAL A 91 10.96 -57.05 43.38
CA VAL A 91 9.82 -56.35 44.02
C VAL A 91 10.20 -54.92 44.40
N ASN A 92 11.42 -54.69 44.86
CA ASN A 92 11.92 -53.35 45.16
C ASN A 92 12.11 -52.51 43.89
N THR A 93 12.65 -53.09 42.82
CA THR A 93 12.79 -52.41 41.51
C THR A 93 11.44 -51.99 40.94
N ILE A 94 10.43 -52.85 40.99
CA ILE A 94 9.07 -52.52 40.53
C ILE A 94 8.45 -51.39 41.37
N ARG A 95 8.67 -51.41 42.69
CA ARG A 95 8.20 -50.35 43.59
C ARG A 95 8.85 -49.01 43.25
N GLU A 96 10.15 -49.01 43.00
CA GLU A 96 10.90 -47.81 42.58
C GLU A 96 10.40 -47.27 41.24
N LEU A 97 10.30 -48.13 40.22
CA LEU A 97 9.74 -47.77 38.91
C LEU A 97 8.30 -47.24 39.02
N THR A 98 7.48 -47.79 39.91
CA THR A 98 6.11 -47.32 40.14
C THR A 98 6.07 -45.90 40.72
N VAL A 99 7.00 -45.59 41.62
CA VAL A 99 7.14 -44.24 42.20
C VAL A 99 7.63 -43.26 41.13
N GLU A 100 8.62 -43.66 40.32
CA GLU A 100 9.13 -42.85 39.20
C GLU A 100 8.04 -42.61 38.14
N PHE A 101 7.35 -43.65 37.69
CA PHE A 101 6.24 -43.52 36.73
C PHE A 101 5.13 -42.60 37.25
N ARG A 102 4.77 -42.70 38.54
CA ARG A 102 3.79 -41.79 39.15
C ARG A 102 4.26 -40.34 39.07
N LYS A 103 5.53 -40.09 39.38
CA LYS A 103 6.14 -38.75 39.31
C LYS A 103 6.12 -38.21 37.88
N GLU A 104 6.55 -39.02 36.91
CA GLU A 104 6.53 -38.65 35.48
C GLU A 104 5.12 -38.35 34.98
N LEU A 105 4.11 -39.14 35.38
CA LEU A 105 2.71 -38.86 35.03
C LEU A 105 2.22 -37.52 35.59
N VAL A 106 2.63 -37.17 36.81
CA VAL A 106 2.30 -35.86 37.40
C VAL A 106 2.97 -34.74 36.62
N ASP A 107 4.24 -34.87 36.26
CA ASP A 107 4.96 -33.88 35.45
C ASP A 107 4.34 -33.71 34.04
N ILE A 108 3.95 -34.81 33.40
CA ILE A 108 3.23 -34.78 32.11
C ILE A 108 1.91 -34.03 32.23
N ILE A 109 1.12 -34.26 33.28
CA ILE A 109 -0.15 -33.56 33.51
C ILE A 109 0.11 -32.06 33.72
N GLN A 110 1.16 -31.69 34.47
CA GLN A 110 1.52 -30.29 34.68
C GLN A 110 1.94 -29.60 33.36
N LYS A 111 2.77 -30.27 32.55
CA LYS A 111 3.17 -29.79 31.22
C LYS A 111 1.97 -29.65 30.29
N GLN A 112 1.02 -30.60 30.33
CA GLN A 112 -0.22 -30.52 29.56
C GLN A 112 -1.03 -29.28 29.94
N ASN A 113 -1.23 -29.01 31.24
CA ASN A 113 -1.95 -27.84 31.71
C ASN A 113 -1.26 -26.51 31.31
N LEU A 114 0.07 -26.47 31.40
CA LEU A 114 0.85 -25.33 30.94
C LEU A 114 0.69 -25.11 29.43
N PHE A 115 0.73 -26.18 28.64
CA PHE A 115 0.55 -26.12 27.20
C PHE A 115 -0.85 -25.61 26.83
N SER A 116 -1.91 -26.14 27.46
CA SER A 116 -3.28 -25.65 27.29
C SER A 116 -3.43 -24.17 27.67
N SER A 117 -2.74 -23.72 28.72
CA SER A 117 -2.75 -22.31 29.13
C SER A 117 -2.06 -21.42 28.09
N ARG A 118 -0.92 -21.85 27.55
CA ARG A 118 -0.20 -21.14 26.48
C ARG A 118 -1.02 -21.10 25.19
N LEU A 119 -1.70 -22.19 24.83
CA LEU A 119 -2.60 -22.21 23.68
C LEU A 119 -3.73 -21.19 23.85
N SER A 120 -4.39 -21.15 25.00
CA SER A 120 -5.45 -20.17 25.26
C SER A 120 -4.93 -18.72 25.16
N GLN A 121 -3.72 -18.46 25.64
CA GLN A 121 -3.09 -17.14 25.49
C GLN A 121 -2.78 -16.81 24.02
N LEU A 122 -2.25 -17.77 23.26
CA LEU A 122 -1.98 -17.59 21.83
C LEU A 122 -3.25 -17.33 21.04
N GLU A 123 -4.34 -18.05 21.34
CA GLU A 123 -5.65 -17.83 20.72
C GLU A 123 -6.18 -16.43 21.01
N LYS A 124 -6.09 -15.97 22.27
CA LYS A 124 -6.48 -14.59 22.63
C LYS A 124 -5.64 -13.55 21.90
N ASN A 125 -4.33 -13.72 21.86
CA ASN A 125 -3.43 -12.82 21.14
C ASN A 125 -3.75 -12.83 19.64
N GLN A 126 -4.10 -13.97 19.06
CA GLN A 126 -4.50 -14.08 17.67
C GLN A 126 -5.79 -13.31 17.39
N VAL A 127 -6.76 -13.32 18.31
CA VAL A 127 -7.99 -12.52 18.18
C VAL A 127 -7.67 -11.02 18.20
N VAL A 128 -6.86 -10.56 19.15
CA VAL A 128 -6.45 -9.15 19.24
C VAL A 128 -5.71 -8.72 17.97
N ILE A 129 -4.77 -9.53 17.48
CA ILE A 129 -4.03 -9.23 16.24
C ILE A 129 -4.99 -9.17 15.04
N LYS A 130 -6.01 -10.03 14.97
CA LYS A 130 -7.02 -9.97 13.90
C LYS A 130 -7.84 -8.69 13.95
N GLU A 131 -8.23 -8.25 15.14
CA GLU A 131 -8.95 -7.00 15.34
C GLU A 131 -8.08 -5.79 14.94
N ASP A 132 -6.81 -5.76 15.37
CA ASP A 132 -5.84 -4.74 14.98
C ASP A 132 -5.62 -4.70 13.46
N ILE A 133 -5.53 -5.86 12.81
CA ILE A 133 -5.42 -5.96 11.35
C ILE A 133 -6.67 -5.39 10.68
N ALA A 134 -7.87 -5.74 11.15
CA ALA A 134 -9.12 -5.23 10.58
C ALA A 134 -9.22 -3.70 10.73
N HIS A 135 -8.87 -3.16 11.91
CA HIS A 135 -8.83 -1.72 12.13
C HIS A 135 -7.80 -1.03 11.23
N LYS A 136 -6.59 -1.59 11.10
CA LYS A 136 -5.57 -1.06 10.19
C LYS A 136 -6.01 -1.12 8.73
N GLN A 137 -6.71 -2.17 8.31
CA GLN A 137 -7.28 -2.27 6.96
C GLN A 137 -8.31 -1.17 6.72
N GLN A 138 -9.20 -0.91 7.69
CA GLN A 138 -10.15 0.19 7.61
C GLN A 138 -9.46 1.55 7.48
N GLN A 139 -8.41 1.80 8.28
CA GLN A 139 -7.64 3.04 8.18
C GLN A 139 -6.95 3.18 6.80
N ILE A 140 -6.48 2.08 6.22
CA ILE A 140 -5.88 2.09 4.88
C ILE A 140 -6.93 2.47 3.82
N GLU A 141 -8.14 1.92 3.90
CA GLU A 141 -9.24 2.28 2.96
C GLU A 141 -9.58 3.77 3.07
N GLU A 142 -9.67 4.32 4.28
CA GLU A 142 -9.93 5.76 4.48
C GLU A 142 -8.82 6.64 3.87
N ILE A 143 -7.56 6.22 4.01
CA ILE A 143 -6.42 6.93 3.39
C ILE A 143 -6.49 6.83 1.86
N ILE A 144 -6.90 5.69 1.30
CA ILE A 144 -7.07 5.51 -0.15
C ILE A 144 -8.13 6.48 -0.68
N ASP A 145 -9.28 6.60 0.00
CA ASP A 145 -10.34 7.54 -0.38
C ASP A 145 -9.86 9.00 -0.35
N GLN A 146 -9.09 9.38 0.69
CA GLN A 146 -8.48 10.70 0.78
C GLN A 146 -7.49 10.96 -0.38
N LEU A 147 -6.73 9.95 -0.78
CA LEU A 147 -5.76 10.04 -1.87
C LEU A 147 -6.45 10.21 -3.24
N ILE A 148 -7.60 9.55 -3.45
CA ILE A 148 -8.44 9.74 -4.63
C ILE A 148 -8.93 11.20 -4.70
N LEU A 149 -9.43 11.74 -3.58
CA LEU A 149 -9.87 13.14 -3.52
C LEU A 149 -8.72 14.11 -3.80
N LEU A 150 -7.55 13.88 -3.21
CA LEU A 150 -6.36 14.70 -3.44
C LEU A 150 -5.99 14.76 -4.93
N LYS A 151 -6.02 13.62 -5.62
CA LYS A 151 -5.73 13.53 -7.04
C LYS A 151 -6.73 14.30 -7.91
N GLU A 152 -8.01 14.29 -7.52
CA GLU A 152 -9.02 15.11 -8.21
C GLU A 152 -8.75 16.61 -8.01
N LEU A 153 -8.33 17.01 -6.80
CA LEU A 153 -7.95 18.39 -6.51
C LEU A 153 -6.70 18.82 -7.29
N GLU A 154 -5.70 17.96 -7.44
CA GLU A 154 -4.52 18.21 -8.27
C GLU A 154 -4.91 18.50 -9.72
N HIS A 155 -5.80 17.70 -10.31
CA HIS A 155 -6.29 17.93 -11.67
C HIS A 155 -7.06 19.25 -11.80
N LYS A 156 -7.87 19.61 -10.78
CA LYS A 156 -8.56 20.91 -10.75
C LYS A 156 -7.56 22.08 -10.66
N LEU A 157 -6.50 21.92 -9.88
CA LEU A 157 -5.43 22.91 -9.76
C LEU A 157 -4.71 23.11 -11.10
N GLU A 158 -4.33 22.02 -11.79
CA GLU A 158 -3.69 22.08 -13.10
C GLU A 158 -4.55 22.83 -14.13
N LYS A 159 -5.86 22.55 -14.14
CA LYS A 159 -6.80 23.28 -15.00
C LYS A 159 -6.84 24.77 -14.68
N ALA A 160 -6.91 25.13 -13.40
CA ALA A 160 -6.93 26.53 -12.96
C ALA A 160 -5.62 27.26 -13.30
N GLU A 161 -4.47 26.61 -13.17
CA GLU A 161 -3.16 27.15 -13.58
C GLU A 161 -3.07 27.37 -15.10
N GLY A 162 -3.63 26.45 -15.89
CA GLY A 162 -3.76 26.61 -17.33
C GLY A 162 -4.61 27.83 -17.72
N GLU A 163 -5.77 28.00 -17.09
CA GLU A 163 -6.64 29.16 -17.28
C GLU A 163 -5.94 30.48 -16.87
N LEU A 164 -5.22 30.49 -15.74
CA LEU A 164 -4.46 31.66 -15.29
C LEU A 164 -3.35 32.04 -16.28
N THR A 165 -2.68 31.05 -16.86
CA THR A 165 -1.62 31.27 -17.87
C THR A 165 -2.21 31.85 -19.15
N ALA A 166 -3.35 31.33 -19.60
CA ALA A 166 -4.07 31.88 -20.75
C ALA A 166 -4.52 33.33 -20.50
N LEU A 167 -5.07 33.61 -19.32
CA LEU A 167 -5.50 34.95 -18.94
C LEU A 167 -4.33 35.94 -18.89
N LYS A 168 -3.18 35.54 -18.31
CA LYS A 168 -1.96 36.35 -18.32
C LYS A 168 -1.51 36.70 -19.74
N LYS A 169 -1.55 35.73 -20.66
CA LYS A 169 -1.23 35.98 -22.07
C LYS A 169 -2.19 36.98 -22.72
N GLN A 170 -3.49 36.87 -22.43
CA GLN A 170 -4.48 37.84 -22.92
C GLN A 170 -4.23 39.25 -22.38
N ILE A 171 -3.89 39.38 -21.09
CA ILE A 171 -3.55 40.67 -20.49
C ILE A 171 -2.35 41.30 -21.20
N THR A 172 -1.26 40.55 -21.37
CA THR A 172 -0.06 41.05 -22.08
C THR A 172 -0.37 41.43 -23.53
N GLN A 173 -1.26 40.70 -24.21
CA GLN A 173 -1.70 41.07 -25.55
C GLN A 173 -2.46 42.40 -25.56
N VAL A 174 -3.40 42.58 -24.65
CA VAL A 174 -4.17 43.84 -24.53
C VAL A 174 -3.25 45.01 -24.18
N GLU A 175 -2.28 44.83 -23.29
CA GLU A 175 -1.28 45.85 -22.95
C GLU A 175 -0.47 46.28 -24.19
N ASN A 176 -0.02 45.31 -25.01
CA ASN A 176 0.70 45.58 -26.24
C ASN A 176 -0.17 46.28 -27.29
N ASP A 177 -1.39 45.79 -27.51
CA ASP A 177 -2.33 46.37 -28.48
C ASP A 177 -2.68 47.81 -28.10
N MET A 178 -2.90 48.06 -26.80
CA MET A 178 -3.15 49.41 -26.28
C MET A 178 -1.93 50.32 -26.44
N ALA A 179 -0.72 49.83 -26.14
CA ALA A 179 0.51 50.60 -26.32
C ALA A 179 0.74 50.97 -27.80
N GLN A 180 0.52 50.03 -28.72
CA GLN A 180 0.59 50.27 -30.16
C GLN A 180 -0.46 51.28 -30.62
N GLY A 181 -1.70 51.12 -30.18
CA GLY A 181 -2.80 52.03 -30.51
C GLY A 181 -2.53 53.46 -30.02
N LEU A 182 -2.10 53.62 -28.76
CA LEU A 182 -1.73 54.93 -28.21
C LEU A 182 -0.53 55.55 -28.95
N SER A 183 0.49 54.75 -29.27
CA SER A 183 1.63 55.22 -30.07
C SER A 183 1.21 55.73 -31.45
N PHE A 184 0.28 55.02 -32.11
CA PHE A 184 -0.26 55.42 -33.40
C PHE A 184 -1.04 56.75 -33.28
N SER A 185 -1.95 56.85 -32.32
CA SER A 185 -2.71 58.09 -32.08
C SER A 185 -1.82 59.28 -31.72
N ILE A 186 -0.78 59.08 -30.90
CA ILE A 186 0.19 60.14 -30.56
C ILE A 186 0.96 60.58 -31.82
N SER A 187 1.37 59.65 -32.68
CA SER A 187 2.06 59.97 -33.93
C SER A 187 1.17 60.77 -34.88
N ASP A 188 -0.10 60.39 -35.01
CA ASP A 188 -1.07 61.11 -35.84
C ASP A 188 -1.31 62.52 -35.30
N LEU A 189 -1.59 62.65 -34.00
CA LEU A 189 -1.75 63.96 -33.34
C LEU A 189 -0.52 64.84 -33.50
N ASN A 190 0.69 64.29 -33.34
CA ASN A 190 1.93 65.04 -33.56
C ASN A 190 2.05 65.54 -35.00
N THR A 191 1.59 64.76 -35.98
CA THR A 191 1.58 65.16 -37.39
C THR A 191 0.58 66.30 -37.63
N GLN A 192 -0.63 66.19 -37.06
CA GLN A 192 -1.64 67.25 -37.13
C GLN A 192 -1.14 68.55 -36.47
N ILE A 193 -0.55 68.46 -35.28
CA ILE A 193 0.04 69.62 -34.57
C ILE A 193 1.11 70.28 -35.44
N LYS A 194 2.00 69.51 -36.06
CA LYS A 194 3.05 70.05 -36.93
C LYS A 194 2.47 70.79 -38.15
N ASN A 195 1.41 70.26 -38.75
CA ASN A 195 0.73 70.91 -39.88
C ASN A 195 0.09 72.23 -39.45
N LEU A 196 -0.63 72.24 -38.32
CA LEU A 196 -1.22 73.47 -37.76
C LEU A 196 -0.16 74.52 -37.41
N GLN A 197 0.97 74.11 -36.83
CA GLN A 197 2.09 75.02 -36.55
C GLN A 197 2.65 75.65 -37.83
N ALA A 198 2.79 74.86 -38.91
CA ALA A 198 3.24 75.38 -40.19
C ALA A 198 2.23 76.37 -40.82
N GLU A 199 0.93 76.09 -40.65
CA GLU A 199 -0.15 76.99 -41.08
C GLU A 199 -0.14 78.30 -40.29
N ASP A 200 0.01 78.24 -38.96
CA ASP A 200 0.13 79.42 -38.10
C ASP A 200 1.35 80.29 -38.47
N GLU A 201 2.50 79.68 -38.76
CA GLU A 201 3.68 80.40 -39.23
C GLU A 201 3.45 81.09 -40.58
N ALA A 202 2.77 80.41 -41.51
CA ALA A 202 2.41 80.97 -42.81
C ALA A 202 1.44 82.15 -42.66
N ASN A 203 0.41 81.99 -41.83
CA ASN A 203 -0.57 83.01 -41.51
C ASN A 203 0.09 84.23 -40.84
N ALA A 204 1.01 84.02 -39.89
CA ALA A 204 1.76 85.10 -39.24
C ALA A 204 2.61 85.90 -40.23
N LYS A 205 3.25 85.23 -41.21
CA LYS A 205 3.98 85.90 -42.30
C LYS A 205 3.05 86.71 -43.19
N ALA A 206 1.89 86.14 -43.57
CA ALA A 206 0.90 86.83 -44.39
C ALA A 206 0.34 88.08 -43.69
N ILE A 207 0.04 88.00 -42.38
CA ILE A 207 -0.39 89.15 -41.58
C ILE A 207 0.66 90.25 -41.57
N LYS A 208 1.95 89.91 -41.38
CA LYS A 208 3.04 90.91 -41.43
C LYS A 208 3.13 91.59 -42.81
N ALA A 209 3.07 90.82 -43.90
CA ALA A 209 3.11 91.38 -45.25
C ALA A 209 1.93 92.35 -45.50
N LEU A 210 0.72 91.97 -45.08
CA LEU A 210 -0.47 92.84 -45.17
C LEU A 210 -0.34 94.08 -44.28
N GLN A 211 0.29 93.98 -43.11
CA GLN A 211 0.56 95.13 -42.24
C GLN A 211 1.55 96.11 -42.88
N GLU A 212 2.61 95.61 -43.52
CA GLU A 212 3.58 96.40 -44.27
C GLU A 212 2.93 97.10 -45.47
N GLU A 213 2.13 96.37 -46.26
CA GLU A 213 1.38 96.94 -47.39
C GLU A 213 0.41 98.04 -46.94
N ASN A 214 -0.33 97.82 -45.85
CA ASN A 214 -1.21 98.84 -45.27
C ASN A 214 -0.44 100.08 -44.78
N ALA A 215 0.77 99.91 -44.25
CA ALA A 215 1.62 101.04 -43.84
C ALA A 215 2.07 101.85 -45.05
N GLN A 216 2.53 101.18 -46.11
CA GLN A 216 2.92 101.81 -47.38
C GLN A 216 1.75 102.59 -48.00
N LEU A 217 0.56 101.97 -48.08
CA LEU A 217 -0.64 102.64 -48.60
C LEU A 217 -1.04 103.87 -47.77
N LYS A 218 -0.91 103.82 -46.44
CA LYS A 218 -1.17 104.99 -45.58
C LYS A 218 -0.20 106.13 -45.85
N GLU A 219 1.09 105.83 -46.03
CA GLU A 219 2.11 106.81 -46.38
C GLU A 219 1.85 107.42 -47.77
N GLU A 220 1.50 106.59 -48.76
CA GLU A 220 1.15 107.04 -50.10
C GLU A 220 -0.07 107.96 -50.10
N ILE A 221 -1.13 107.61 -49.34
CA ILE A 221 -2.30 108.48 -49.12
C ILE A 221 -1.91 109.80 -48.47
N ALA A 222 -1.00 109.79 -47.49
CA ALA A 222 -0.52 111.01 -46.82
C ALA A 222 0.23 111.92 -47.81
N ASN A 223 1.17 111.37 -48.57
CA ASN A 223 1.93 112.09 -49.60
C ASN A 223 1.01 112.67 -50.69
N LEU A 224 0.02 111.91 -51.15
CA LEU A 224 -0.97 112.39 -52.11
C LEU A 224 -1.82 113.54 -51.54
N LYS A 225 -2.23 113.47 -50.27
CA LYS A 225 -2.95 114.57 -49.60
C LYS A 225 -2.09 115.82 -49.51
N GLU A 226 -0.82 115.69 -49.13
CA GLU A 226 0.13 116.80 -49.07
C GLU A 226 0.29 117.47 -50.43
N LYS A 227 0.61 116.69 -51.47
CA LYS A 227 0.75 117.17 -52.85
C LYS A 227 -0.52 117.84 -53.38
N ASN A 228 -1.70 117.32 -53.04
CA ASN A 228 -2.97 117.92 -53.44
C ASN A 228 -3.22 119.26 -52.70
N THR A 229 -2.79 119.36 -51.44
CA THR A 229 -2.85 120.59 -50.66
C THR A 229 -1.92 121.65 -51.26
N GLU A 230 -0.67 121.28 -51.59
CA GLU A 230 0.27 122.15 -52.32
C GLU A 230 -0.33 122.63 -53.65
N MET A 231 -0.90 121.72 -54.45
CA MET A 231 -1.57 122.06 -55.70
C MET A 231 -2.71 123.07 -55.49
N LEU A 232 -3.49 122.91 -54.42
CA LEU A 232 -4.56 123.84 -54.07
C LEU A 232 -4.02 125.25 -53.75
N TYR A 233 -2.92 125.33 -52.99
CA TYR A 233 -2.22 126.60 -52.71
C TYR A 233 -1.70 127.25 -53.99
N TYR A 234 -1.10 126.49 -54.91
CA TYR A 234 -0.64 127.01 -56.20
C TYR A 234 -1.82 127.49 -57.09
N MET A 235 -2.94 126.78 -57.11
CA MET A 235 -4.14 127.21 -57.85
C MET A 235 -4.76 128.49 -57.27
N ILE A 236 -4.91 128.57 -55.95
CA ILE A 236 -5.44 129.77 -55.28
C ILE A 236 -4.48 130.95 -55.45
N GLY A 237 -3.17 130.73 -55.30
CA GLY A 237 -2.14 131.74 -55.53
C GLY A 237 -2.14 132.24 -56.98
N GLY A 238 -2.27 131.33 -57.95
CA GLY A 238 -2.42 131.69 -59.37
C GLY A 238 -3.69 132.49 -59.66
N LEU A 239 -4.83 132.11 -59.05
CA LEU A 239 -6.08 132.88 -59.13
C LEU A 239 -5.96 134.27 -58.52
N LEU A 240 -5.34 134.41 -57.34
CA LEU A 240 -5.08 135.71 -56.71
C LEU A 240 -4.15 136.59 -57.55
N LEU A 241 -3.10 136.03 -58.14
CA LEU A 241 -2.23 136.76 -59.07
C LEU A 241 -3.02 137.27 -60.29
N SER A 242 -3.93 136.45 -60.83
CA SER A 242 -4.77 136.84 -61.97
C SER A 242 -5.80 137.93 -61.63
N LEU A 243 -6.22 138.03 -60.36
CA LEU A 243 -7.08 139.11 -59.86
C LEU A 243 -6.33 140.42 -59.59
N LEU A 244 -5.01 140.37 -59.33
CA LEU A 244 -4.14 141.53 -59.10
C LEU A 244 -3.62 142.20 -60.39
N ILE A 245 -3.76 141.54 -61.54
CA ILE A 245 -3.31 142.02 -62.87
C ILE A 245 -4.47 142.68 -63.65
N ARG A 246 -5.61 142.94 -63.01
CA ARG A 246 -6.79 143.60 -63.57
C ARG A 246 -7.02 144.97 -62.95
#